data_AF-A0A8H3DWR6-F1
#
_entry.id   AF-A0A8H3DWR6-F1
#
_cell.length_a   1.000
_cell.length_b   1.000
_cell.length_c   1.000
_cell.angle_alpha   90.00
_cell.angle_beta   90.00
_cell.angle_gamma   90.00
#
_symmetry.space_group_name_H-M   'P 1'
#
loop_
_entity.id
_entity.type
_entity.pdbx_description
1 polymer ?
#
loop_
_entity_poly.entity_id
_entity_poly.type
_entity_poly.pdbx_seq_one_letter_code
_entity_poly.pdbx_strand_id
1 'polypeptide(L)'
;MSESSTVPILLSPENTIPNQYLVMLKDHGDLASHLAWLQQRDSTLDGEPPKCKVIHQFEQVYKGYAAVLTKPVLEDLTKRDDVESIAEDSRPSW
;
A
#
# COMPACT_ATOMS: atom_id res chain seq x y z
N MET A 1 -26.80 5.74 0.87
CA MET A 1 -25.83 5.92 1.96
C MET A 1 -24.73 4.93 1.69
N SER A 2 -23.60 5.35 1.14
CA SER A 2 -22.49 4.44 0.84
C SER A 2 -21.72 4.26 2.14
N GLU A 3 -21.71 3.05 2.69
CA GLU A 3 -20.82 2.71 3.79
C GLU A 3 -19.39 2.98 3.32
N SER A 4 -18.69 3.87 4.03
CA SER A 4 -17.26 4.09 3.81
C SER A 4 -16.54 2.88 4.39
N SER A 5 -16.46 1.79 3.62
CA SER A 5 -15.82 0.55 4.05
C SER A 5 -14.30 0.73 4.03
N THR A 6 -13.70 0.86 5.21
CA THR A 6 -12.25 0.83 5.38
C THR A 6 -11.71 -0.54 4.96
N VAL A 7 -10.70 -0.56 4.09
CA VAL A 7 -10.01 -1.79 3.69
C VAL A 7 -9.21 -2.33 4.88
N PRO A 8 -9.44 -3.59 5.32
CA PRO A 8 -8.69 -4.16 6.41
C PRO A 8 -7.23 -4.42 6.01
N ILE A 9 -6.31 -4.26 6.96
CA ILE A 9 -4.91 -4.64 6.80
C ILE A 9 -4.76 -6.09 7.25
N LEU A 10 -4.40 -6.97 6.32
CA LEU A 10 -4.13 -8.37 6.59
C LEU A 10 -2.73 -8.50 7.19
N LEU A 11 -2.66 -8.84 8.47
CA LEU A 11 -1.40 -9.08 9.16
C LEU A 11 -0.92 -10.51 8.88
N SER A 12 0.36 -10.66 8.56
CA SER A 12 0.97 -11.99 8.42
C SER A 12 1.43 -12.48 9.80
N PRO A 13 1.09 -13.70 10.24
CA PRO A 13 1.42 -14.16 11.59
C PRO A 13 2.90 -14.52 11.78
N GLU A 14 3.64 -14.78 10.69
CA GLU A 14 5.03 -15.27 10.75
C GLU A 14 5.91 -14.59 9.70
N ASN A 15 7.20 -14.37 10.04
CA ASN A 15 8.24 -13.84 9.14
C ASN A 15 7.88 -12.52 8.40
N THR A 16 7.14 -11.63 9.05
CA THR A 16 6.81 -10.32 8.50
C THR A 16 8.04 -9.47 8.25
N ILE A 17 8.03 -8.73 7.15
CA ILE A 17 9.03 -7.71 6.87
C ILE A 17 8.50 -6.39 7.44
N PRO A 18 9.14 -5.80 8.46
CA PRO A 18 8.59 -4.64 9.14
C PRO A 18 8.28 -3.49 8.19
N ASN A 19 7.07 -2.93 8.32
CA ASN A 19 6.55 -1.80 7.55
C ASN A 19 6.48 -2.02 6.02
N GLN A 20 6.63 -3.26 5.53
CA GLN A 20 6.49 -3.58 4.13
C GLN A 20 5.11 -4.18 3.87
N TYR A 21 4.42 -3.66 2.87
CA TYR A 21 3.06 -4.05 2.55
C TYR A 21 2.91 -4.31 1.05
N LEU A 22 2.06 -5.29 0.75
CA LEU A 22 1.48 -5.53 -0.57
C LEU A 22 0.15 -4.79 -0.62
N VAL A 23 0.01 -3.87 -1.58
CA VAL A 23 -1.23 -3.14 -1.86
C VAL A 23 -1.75 -3.60 -3.21
N MET A 24 -2.94 -4.17 -3.22
CA MET A 24 -3.64 -4.57 -4.44
C MET A 24 -4.77 -3.58 -4.72
N LEU A 25 -4.86 -3.16 -5.97
CA LEU A 25 -5.92 -2.31 -6.47
C LEU A 25 -7.04 -3.15 -7.06
N LYS A 26 -8.27 -2.62 -7.00
CA LYS A 26 -9.42 -3.22 -7.67
C LYS A 26 -9.16 -3.29 -9.19
N ASP A 27 -9.85 -4.18 -9.89
CA ASP A 27 -9.71 -4.36 -11.35
C ASP A 27 -9.78 -3.04 -12.16
N HIS A 28 -10.67 -2.13 -11.74
CA HIS A 28 -10.87 -0.81 -12.37
C HIS A 28 -9.91 0.28 -11.86
N GLY A 29 -9.03 -0.04 -10.91
CA GLY A 29 -8.00 0.86 -10.40
C GLY A 29 -6.98 1.22 -11.48
N ASP A 30 -6.49 2.46 -11.41
CA ASP A 30 -5.43 2.98 -12.27
C ASP A 30 -4.15 3.12 -11.44
N LEU A 31 -3.17 2.26 -11.70
CA LEU A 31 -1.95 2.19 -10.89
C LEU A 31 -1.13 3.48 -10.99
N ALA A 32 -1.05 4.10 -12.17
CA ALA A 32 -0.28 5.33 -12.37
C ALA A 32 -0.85 6.49 -11.54
N SER A 33 -2.16 6.70 -11.60
CA SER A 33 -2.89 7.72 -10.85
C SER A 33 -2.83 7.46 -9.35
N HIS A 34 -2.92 6.20 -8.94
CA HIS A 34 -2.75 5.78 -7.56
C HIS A 34 -1.35 6.13 -7.03
N LEU A 35 -0.30 5.79 -7.78
CA LEU A 35 1.08 6.07 -7.39
C LEU A 35 1.39 7.57 -7.39
N ALA A 36 0.83 8.35 -8.32
CA ALA A 36 0.95 9.80 -8.30
C ALA A 36 0.31 10.41 -7.04
N TRP A 37 -0.85 9.91 -6.62
CA TRP A 37 -1.48 10.31 -5.35
C TRP A 37 -0.64 9.91 -4.14
N LEU A 38 0.02 8.76 -4.19
CA LEU A 38 0.87 8.25 -3.11
C LEU A 38 2.13 9.11 -2.96
N GLN A 39 2.74 9.51 -4.08
CA GLN A 39 3.90 10.40 -4.12
C GLN A 39 3.61 11.77 -3.49
N GLN A 40 2.40 12.30 -3.63
CA GLN A 40 2.03 13.57 -2.97
C GLN A 40 2.12 13.48 -1.43
N ARG A 41 1.94 12.28 -0.85
CA ARG A 41 2.06 12.01 0.59
C ARG A 41 3.48 11.74 1.05
N ASP A 42 4.38 11.51 0.11
CA ASP A 42 5.82 11.41 0.36
C ASP A 42 6.50 12.79 0.42
N SER A 43 5.71 13.88 0.50
CA SER A 43 6.21 15.22 0.80
C SER A 43 6.88 15.23 2.17
N THR A 44 8.17 14.94 2.18
CA THR A 44 9.06 15.10 3.32
C THR A 44 9.54 16.55 3.35
N LEU A 45 9.63 17.13 4.55
CA LEU A 45 10.44 18.31 4.77
C LEU A 45 11.91 17.91 4.61
N ASP A 46 12.77 18.84 4.17
CA ASP A 46 14.20 18.56 3.99
C ASP A 46 14.80 17.91 5.25
N GLY A 47 15.29 16.68 5.11
CA GLY A 47 15.93 15.90 6.19
C GLY A 47 15.07 14.81 6.83
N GLU A 48 13.78 14.68 6.51
CA GLU A 48 12.97 13.55 7.00
C GLU A 48 13.11 12.29 6.12
N PRO A 49 13.05 11.08 6.72
CA PRO A 49 13.00 9.84 5.94
C PRO A 49 11.70 9.77 5.10
N PRO A 50 11.75 9.17 3.91
CA PRO A 50 10.57 9.02 3.05
C PRO A 50 9.46 8.27 3.78
N LYS A 51 8.23 8.78 3.65
CA LYS A 51 7.02 8.23 4.30
C LYS A 51 6.47 7.03 3.53
N CYS A 52 6.84 6.92 2.25
CA CYS A 52 6.49 5.82 1.38
C CYS A 52 7.66 5.51 0.44
N LYS A 53 8.00 4.23 0.27
CA LYS A 53 8.94 3.78 -0.75
C LYS A 53 8.40 2.58 -1.50
N VAL A 54 8.03 2.76 -2.76
CA VAL A 54 7.64 1.66 -3.64
C VAL A 54 8.87 0.82 -3.98
N ILE A 55 8.79 -0.48 -3.71
CA ILE A 55 9.86 -1.46 -3.93
C ILE A 55 9.66 -2.13 -5.29
N HIS A 56 8.43 -2.53 -5.59
CA HIS A 56 8.08 -3.28 -6.79
C HIS A 56 6.64 -2.98 -7.21
N GLN A 57 6.38 -2.94 -8.52
CA GLN A 57 5.05 -2.78 -9.10
C GLN A 57 4.71 -4.03 -9.90
N PHE A 58 3.45 -4.45 -9.86
CA PHE A 58 2.95 -5.60 -10.60
C PHE A 58 1.62 -5.26 -11.28
N GLU A 59 1.47 -5.67 -12.54
CA GLU A 59 0.29 -5.35 -13.38
C GLU A 59 -0.23 -6.54 -14.21
N GLN A 60 0.49 -7.66 -14.26
CA GLN A 60 0.18 -8.74 -15.21
C GLN A 60 -1.05 -9.58 -14.86
N VAL A 61 -1.27 -9.85 -13.58
CA VAL A 61 -2.41 -10.65 -13.07
C VAL A 61 -3.28 -9.82 -12.14
N TYR A 62 -2.63 -8.98 -11.33
CA TYR A 62 -3.26 -7.99 -10.45
C TYR A 62 -2.53 -6.68 -10.64
N LYS A 63 -3.23 -5.56 -10.42
CA LYS A 63 -2.61 -4.23 -10.36
C LYS A 63 -2.26 -3.93 -8.91
N GLY A 64 -1.01 -3.61 -8.64
CA GLY A 64 -0.59 -3.30 -7.29
C GLY A 64 0.90 -3.09 -7.15
N TYR A 65 1.33 -3.02 -5.89
CA TYR A 65 2.73 -2.77 -5.58
C TYR A 65 3.10 -3.28 -4.19
N ALA A 66 4.41 -3.53 -4.01
CA ALA A 66 5.04 -3.69 -2.72
C ALA A 66 5.68 -2.36 -2.31
N ALA A 67 5.47 -1.90 -1.08
CA ALA A 67 6.07 -0.66 -0.58
C ALA A 67 6.40 -0.74 0.91
N VAL A 68 7.43 0.02 1.31
CA VAL A 68 7.61 0.41 2.71
C VAL A 68 6.70 1.59 2.99
N LEU A 69 5.81 1.46 3.98
CA LEU A 69 4.80 2.47 4.30
C LEU A 69 4.88 2.84 5.78
N THR A 70 4.87 4.14 6.06
CA THR A 70 4.64 4.63 7.41
C THR A 70 3.16 4.52 7.79
N LYS A 71 2.89 4.43 9.09
CA LYS A 71 1.51 4.31 9.62
C LYS A 71 0.53 5.37 9.08
N PRO A 72 0.88 6.67 8.98
CA PRO A 72 -0.04 7.67 8.43
C PRO A 72 -0.42 7.40 6.96
N VAL A 73 0.56 6.98 6.14
CA VAL A 73 0.29 6.64 4.72
C VAL A 73 -0.56 5.39 4.62
N LEU A 74 -0.31 4.40 5.48
CA LEU A 74 -1.09 3.18 5.56
C LEU A 74 -2.55 3.46 5.94
N GLU A 75 -2.79 4.31 6.93
CA GLU A 75 -4.14 4.74 7.34
C GLU A 75 -4.89 5.47 6.21
N ASP A 76 -4.19 6.26 5.39
CA ASP A 76 -4.80 6.90 4.22
C ASP A 76 -5.15 5.89 3.11
N LEU A 77 -4.29 4.89 2.88
CA LEU A 77 -4.52 3.83 1.89
C LEU A 77 -5.75 2.98 2.23
N THR A 78 -5.98 2.69 3.51
CA THR A 78 -7.18 1.92 3.93
C THR A 78 -8.50 2.60 3.57
N LYS A 79 -8.49 3.91 3.28
CA LYS A 79 -9.68 4.70 2.95
C LYS A 79 -9.85 4.96 1.46
N ARG A 80 -8.95 4.45 0.62
CA ARG A 80 -9.00 4.69 -0.82
C ARG A 80 -9.98 3.75 -1.52
N ASP A 81 -10.82 4.33 -2.36
CA ASP A 81 -11.85 3.58 -3.08
C ASP A 81 -11.28 2.63 -4.15
N ASP A 82 -10.07 2.89 -4.65
CA ASP A 82 -9.41 2.05 -5.66
C ASP A 82 -8.57 0.91 -5.06
N VAL A 83 -8.38 0.89 -3.74
CA VAL A 83 -7.66 -0.17 -3.03
C VAL A 83 -8.61 -1.33 -2.76
N GLU A 84 -8.18 -2.54 -3.13
CA GLU A 84 -8.89 -3.78 -2.87
C GLU A 84 -8.44 -4.43 -1.57
N SER A 85 -7.12 -4.52 -1.36
CA SER A 85 -6.56 -5.13 -0.16
C SER A 85 -5.19 -4.58 0.16
N ILE A 86 -4.84 -4.69 1.45
CA ILE A 86 -3.52 -4.35 1.99
C ILE A 86 -3.09 -5.52 2.86
N ALA A 87 -1.90 -6.05 2.64
CA ALA A 87 -1.33 -7.15 3.42
C ALA A 87 0.10 -6.84 3.85
N GLU A 88 0.48 -7.20 5.06
CA GLU A 88 1.89 -7.19 5.46
C GLU A 88 2.68 -8.20 4.62
N ASP A 89 3.80 -7.74 4.08
CA ASP A 89 4.69 -8.60 3.33
C ASP A 89 5.44 -9.54 4.30
N SER A 90 5.66 -10.77 3.87
CA SER A 90 6.30 -11.80 4.67
C SER A 90 7.27 -12.60 3.82
N ARG A 91 8.39 -13.00 4.42
CA ARG A 91 9.30 -13.90 3.72
C ARG A 91 8.69 -15.29 3.66
N PRO A 92 8.79 -15.99 2.51
CA PRO A 92 8.43 -17.39 2.45
C PRO A 92 9.21 -18.18 3.52
N SER A 93 8.55 -19.04 4.28
CA SER A 93 9.12 -19.84 5.36
C SER A 93 9.53 -21.26 4.94
N TRP A 94 9.69 -21.51 3.64
CA TRP A 94 10.01 -22.84 3.09
C TRP A 94 11.49 -23.22 3.19
#